data_AF-A0A1J4JY24-F1
#
_entry.id   AF-A0A1J4JY24-F1
#
_cell.length_a   1.000
_cell.length_b   1.000
_cell.length_c   1.000
_cell.angle_alpha   90.00
_cell.angle_beta   90.00
_cell.angle_gamma   90.00
#
_symmetry.space_group_name_H-M   'P 1'
#
loop_
_entity.id
_entity.type
_entity.pdbx_description
1 polymer ?
#
loop_
_entity_poly.entity_id
_entity_poly.type
_entity_poly.pdbx_seq_one_letter_code
_entity_poly.pdbx_strand_id
1 'polypeptide(L)'
;MSKKPKFEYPTEDHQFEVSDEVYLIDNNKVDIFKAKIAEVAKKGFVVTLSEPGDNSTKKVLTPKRLLLPTPTNNAIYEEQAKKRENKEKESQAEPQKDEATDNKEESITKNNGENQIEPITDQPKETTENPAGHDAEPKNEEEEKPKPKRSPRRSKNEEPAEDKKQKENHNKNVNNNKNDDNNKNENEGDDDELENNGENKNSSNSNSPRRQRRVKVKKPVFDKQLIVKNAWKNGIHDVSRFQKYVKKSMKSLVGEFEKYFQMMNVNETPLFGFGGELDESEAKKFWTGARNTWKKLFDDSLSVDTDDFIWKAAASFKLQNQTESNAREALRFFFDPETIDEVSFVQFSAFLALFGPTSTMFRKIQHFLRCPPKLKDGLVYADAIDVQEPDKETWMNEFSLTCNEEEVFIYNNPNATTSEMYLTDEEGNKYGSWMEFFSKYEDNGEEQVANPIDEATTAIPIEAQ
;
A
#
# COMPACT_ATOMS: atom_id res chain seq x y z
N MET A 1 -0.90 2.85 -20.63
CA MET A 1 -1.37 2.17 -19.41
C MET A 1 -2.27 1.04 -19.84
N SER A 2 -1.89 -0.21 -19.58
CA SER A 2 -2.75 -1.36 -19.87
C SER A 2 -4.01 -1.27 -19.01
N LYS A 3 -5.20 -1.48 -19.59
CA LYS A 3 -6.45 -1.51 -18.82
C LYS A 3 -6.39 -2.68 -17.84
N LYS A 4 -6.66 -2.43 -16.55
CA LYS A 4 -6.74 -3.51 -15.55
C LYS A 4 -7.89 -4.47 -15.93
N PRO A 5 -7.65 -5.79 -15.95
CA PRO A 5 -8.71 -6.75 -16.20
C PRO A 5 -9.76 -6.70 -15.10
N LYS A 6 -11.02 -6.97 -15.45
CA LYS A 6 -12.13 -6.99 -14.50
C LYS A 6 -12.37 -8.43 -14.06
N PHE A 7 -11.84 -8.79 -12.89
CA PHE A 7 -12.01 -10.12 -12.31
C PHE A 7 -13.42 -10.32 -11.73
N GLU A 8 -13.87 -11.57 -11.73
CA GLU A 8 -15.09 -12.01 -11.07
C GLU A 8 -14.74 -12.64 -9.72
N TYR A 9 -15.00 -11.90 -8.64
CA TYR A 9 -14.67 -12.33 -7.28
C TYR A 9 -15.70 -13.35 -6.76
N PRO A 10 -15.29 -14.30 -5.92
CA PRO A 10 -16.21 -15.17 -5.19
C PRO A 10 -17.17 -14.35 -4.33
N THR A 11 -18.37 -14.88 -4.07
CA THR A 11 -19.28 -14.29 -3.08
C THR A 11 -18.63 -14.30 -1.70
N GLU A 12 -18.93 -13.31 -0.85
CA GLU A 12 -18.34 -13.19 0.51
C GLU A 12 -18.53 -14.44 1.38
N ASP A 13 -19.59 -15.21 1.12
CA ASP A 13 -19.92 -16.43 1.85
C ASP A 13 -19.23 -17.69 1.29
N HIS A 14 -18.46 -17.57 0.21
CA HIS A 14 -17.80 -18.72 -0.42
C HIS A 14 -16.67 -19.24 0.48
N GLN A 15 -16.70 -20.54 0.78
CA GLN A 15 -15.67 -21.22 1.55
C GLN A 15 -14.83 -22.08 0.63
N PHE A 16 -13.54 -21.77 0.59
CA PHE A 16 -12.55 -22.54 -0.15
C PHE A 16 -12.15 -23.79 0.63
N GLU A 17 -12.06 -24.93 -0.05
CA GLU A 17 -11.66 -26.21 0.50
C GLU A 17 -10.25 -26.61 0.04
N VAL A 18 -9.62 -27.51 0.81
CA VAL A 18 -8.33 -28.11 0.41
C VAL A 18 -8.53 -28.86 -0.90
N SER A 19 -7.60 -28.69 -1.83
CA SER A 19 -7.63 -29.20 -3.20
C SER A 19 -8.53 -28.47 -4.19
N ASP A 20 -9.19 -27.38 -3.82
CA ASP A 20 -9.89 -26.54 -4.79
C ASP A 20 -8.92 -25.95 -5.82
N GLU A 21 -9.32 -25.97 -7.10
CA GLU A 21 -8.66 -25.23 -8.15
C GLU A 21 -9.11 -23.77 -8.12
N VAL A 22 -8.16 -22.86 -7.99
CA VAL A 22 -8.40 -21.42 -7.88
C VAL A 22 -7.44 -20.66 -8.79
N TYR A 23 -7.74 -19.39 -9.02
CA TYR A 23 -6.74 -18.46 -9.53
C TYR A 23 -6.23 -17.56 -8.41
N LEU A 24 -4.91 -17.40 -8.32
CA LEU A 24 -4.26 -16.45 -7.43
C LEU A 24 -4.00 -15.14 -8.17
N ILE A 25 -4.57 -14.04 -7.68
CA ILE A 25 -4.25 -12.69 -8.15
C ILE A 25 -2.88 -12.29 -7.62
N ASP A 26 -2.04 -11.79 -8.52
CA ASP A 26 -0.74 -11.19 -8.18
C ASP A 26 -0.88 -9.95 -7.27
N ASN A 27 0.22 -9.46 -6.72
CA ASN A 27 0.18 -8.30 -5.81
C ASN A 27 -0.28 -7.02 -6.53
N ASN A 28 -0.03 -6.88 -7.84
CA ASN A 28 -0.40 -5.67 -8.58
C ASN A 28 -1.87 -5.65 -9.02
N LYS A 29 -2.62 -6.74 -8.79
CA LYS A 29 -4.00 -6.94 -9.24
C LYS A 29 -4.14 -6.82 -10.75
N VAL A 30 -3.16 -7.33 -11.50
CA VAL A 30 -3.10 -7.30 -12.96
C VAL A 30 -3.12 -8.71 -13.53
N ASP A 31 -2.38 -9.63 -12.93
CA ASP A 31 -2.19 -10.98 -13.45
C ASP A 31 -2.78 -12.04 -12.51
N ILE A 32 -3.21 -13.15 -13.10
CA ILE A 32 -3.70 -14.31 -12.38
C ILE A 32 -2.93 -15.58 -12.77
N PHE A 33 -2.74 -16.43 -11.77
CA PHE A 33 -2.00 -17.69 -11.88
C PHE A 33 -2.89 -18.85 -11.43
N LYS A 34 -2.83 -19.97 -12.15
CA LYS A 34 -3.57 -21.16 -11.74
C LYS A 34 -2.92 -21.76 -10.51
N ALA A 35 -3.71 -22.03 -9.47
CA ALA A 35 -3.23 -22.55 -8.21
C ALA A 35 -4.20 -23.59 -7.64
N LYS A 36 -3.69 -24.37 -6.68
CA LYS A 36 -4.47 -25.33 -5.92
C LYS A 36 -4.28 -25.08 -4.44
N ILE A 37 -5.36 -25.12 -3.67
CA ILE A 37 -5.28 -24.91 -2.21
C ILE A 37 -4.66 -26.14 -1.56
N ALA A 38 -3.47 -26.00 -1.00
CA ALA A 38 -2.76 -27.04 -0.30
C ALA A 38 -3.22 -27.16 1.16
N GLU A 39 -3.47 -26.03 1.83
CA GLU A 39 -3.89 -25.97 3.22
C GLU A 39 -4.83 -24.79 3.47
N VAL A 40 -5.88 -25.00 4.27
CA VAL A 40 -6.76 -23.94 4.80
C VAL A 40 -6.37 -23.68 6.26
N ALA A 41 -5.69 -22.58 6.51
CA ALA A 41 -5.25 -22.17 7.84
C ALA A 41 -6.23 -21.18 8.47
N LYS A 42 -6.16 -20.98 9.80
CA LYS A 42 -7.01 -19.99 10.50
C LYS A 42 -6.79 -18.54 10.02
N LYS A 43 -5.59 -18.25 9.51
CA LYS A 43 -5.15 -16.90 9.10
C LYS A 43 -5.01 -16.75 7.57
N GLY A 44 -5.48 -17.70 6.77
CA GLY A 44 -5.36 -17.65 5.32
C GLY A 44 -5.25 -19.02 4.68
N PHE A 45 -4.65 -19.07 3.49
CA PHE A 45 -4.53 -20.26 2.66
C PHE A 45 -3.07 -20.47 2.27
N VAL A 46 -2.65 -21.73 2.19
CA VAL A 46 -1.42 -22.11 1.50
C VAL A 46 -1.83 -22.63 0.14
N VAL A 47 -1.34 -22.01 -0.93
CA VAL A 47 -1.65 -22.41 -2.30
C VAL A 47 -0.40 -22.88 -3.01
N THR A 48 -0.51 -23.92 -3.83
CA THR A 48 0.56 -24.40 -4.71
C THR A 48 0.23 -23.95 -6.12
N LEU A 49 1.14 -23.20 -6.75
CA LEU A 49 0.97 -22.82 -8.15
C LEU A 49 1.01 -24.06 -9.03
N SER A 50 0.15 -24.10 -10.05
CA SER A 50 -0.02 -25.23 -10.96
C SER A 50 0.55 -24.93 -12.36
N GLU A 51 1.33 -23.86 -12.50
CA GLU A 51 1.91 -23.50 -13.79
C GLU A 51 3.12 -24.39 -14.11
N PRO A 52 3.37 -24.71 -15.40
CA PRO A 52 4.55 -25.47 -15.79
C PRO A 52 5.83 -24.74 -15.36
N GLY A 53 6.65 -25.38 -14.55
CA GLY A 53 7.93 -24.82 -14.08
C GLY A 53 7.89 -24.09 -12.73
N ASP A 54 6.70 -23.79 -12.19
CA ASP A 54 6.56 -23.15 -10.88
C ASP A 54 5.62 -23.96 -9.96
N ASN A 55 6.22 -24.85 -9.18
CA ASN A 55 5.53 -25.59 -8.10
C ASN A 55 5.70 -24.90 -6.74
N SER A 56 5.98 -23.60 -6.71
CA SER A 56 6.17 -22.89 -5.45
C SER A 56 4.87 -22.87 -4.63
N THR A 57 5.03 -23.05 -3.32
CA THR A 57 3.97 -22.85 -2.33
C THR A 57 3.97 -21.40 -1.88
N LYS A 58 2.85 -20.70 -2.03
CA LYS A 58 2.67 -19.33 -1.57
C LYS A 58 1.66 -19.28 -0.42
N LYS A 59 2.00 -18.54 0.64
CA LYS A 59 1.05 -18.21 1.71
C LYS A 59 0.23 -17.00 1.28
N VAL A 60 -1.08 -17.15 1.29
CA VAL A 60 -2.06 -16.13 0.91
C VAL A 60 -2.89 -15.80 2.14
N LEU A 61 -2.70 -14.61 2.69
CA LEU A 61 -3.35 -14.23 3.95
C LEU A 61 -4.84 -13.92 3.76
N THR A 62 -5.25 -13.47 2.57
CA THR A 62 -6.60 -12.95 2.33
C THR A 62 -7.35 -13.75 1.25
N PRO A 63 -8.61 -14.19 1.49
CA PRO A 63 -9.43 -14.85 0.48
C PRO A 63 -9.70 -13.99 -0.76
N LYS A 64 -9.60 -12.65 -0.63
CA LYS A 64 -9.85 -11.69 -1.73
C LYS A 64 -8.88 -11.84 -2.90
N ARG A 65 -7.74 -12.49 -2.69
CA ARG A 65 -6.76 -12.78 -3.75
C ARG A 65 -7.00 -14.12 -4.45
N LEU A 66 -7.96 -14.91 -3.97
CA LEU A 66 -8.35 -16.17 -4.59
C LEU A 66 -9.61 -15.95 -5.41
N LEU A 67 -9.57 -16.36 -6.66
CA LEU A 67 -10.69 -16.30 -7.59
C LEU A 67 -11.14 -17.70 -7.96
N LEU A 68 -12.44 -17.84 -8.22
CA LEU A 68 -13.02 -19.07 -8.73
C LEU A 68 -12.78 -19.22 -10.24
N PRO A 69 -12.73 -20.46 -10.76
CA PRO A 69 -12.62 -20.75 -12.19
C PRO A 69 -13.92 -20.48 -12.94
N THR A 70 -14.34 -19.21 -12.99
CA THR A 70 -15.50 -18.74 -13.74
C THR A 70 -15.16 -18.58 -15.22
N PRO A 71 -16.14 -18.59 -16.15
CA PRO A 71 -15.87 -18.34 -17.57
C PRO A 71 -15.10 -17.03 -17.82
N THR A 72 -15.40 -15.98 -17.06
CA THR A 72 -14.71 -14.69 -17.12
C THR A 72 -13.25 -14.82 -16.74
N ASN A 73 -12.96 -15.41 -15.57
CA ASN A 73 -11.59 -15.54 -15.07
C ASN A 73 -10.78 -16.53 -15.91
N ASN A 74 -11.39 -17.60 -16.41
CA ASN A 74 -10.75 -18.56 -17.32
C ASN A 74 -10.30 -17.87 -18.61
N ALA A 75 -11.14 -17.01 -19.21
CA ALA A 75 -10.79 -16.28 -20.42
C ALA A 75 -9.62 -15.29 -20.19
N ILE A 76 -9.63 -14.58 -19.05
CA ILE A 76 -8.52 -13.68 -18.67
C ILE A 76 -7.23 -14.49 -18.48
N TYR A 77 -7.31 -15.61 -17.78
CA TYR A 77 -6.17 -16.50 -17.54
C TYR A 77 -5.59 -17.03 -18.85
N GLU A 78 -6.42 -17.54 -19.77
CA GLU A 78 -5.98 -18.04 -21.06
C GLU A 78 -5.30 -16.95 -21.92
N GLU A 79 -5.80 -15.72 -21.89
CA GLU A 79 -5.18 -14.59 -22.59
C GLU A 79 -3.81 -14.26 -22.00
N GLN A 80 -3.69 -14.24 -20.66
CA GLN A 80 -2.44 -13.96 -19.96
C GLN A 80 -1.42 -15.09 -20.14
N ALA A 81 -1.86 -16.36 -20.05
CA ALA A 81 -1.01 -17.53 -20.26
C ALA A 81 -0.42 -17.56 -21.67
N LYS A 82 -1.22 -17.23 -22.71
CA LYS A 82 -0.71 -17.08 -24.09
C LYS A 82 0.33 -15.98 -24.23
N LYS A 83 0.15 -14.85 -23.53
CA LYS A 83 1.16 -13.77 -23.51
C LYS A 83 2.46 -14.23 -22.84
N ARG A 84 2.36 -14.99 -21.75
CA ARG A 84 3.53 -15.59 -21.07
C ARG A 84 4.26 -16.57 -21.99
N GLU A 85 3.54 -17.50 -22.63
CA GLU A 85 4.10 -18.49 -23.56
C GLU A 85 4.77 -17.84 -24.77
N ASN A 86 4.16 -16.79 -25.35
CA ASN A 86 4.77 -16.07 -26.47
C ASN A 86 6.05 -15.35 -26.04
N LYS A 87 6.07 -14.73 -24.85
CA LYS A 87 7.26 -14.07 -24.30
C LYS A 87 8.39 -15.07 -24.07
N GLU A 88 8.07 -16.28 -23.61
CA GLU A 88 9.03 -17.37 -23.42
C GLU A 88 9.58 -17.87 -24.76
N LYS A 89 8.73 -18.07 -25.79
CA LYS A 89 9.17 -18.43 -27.14
C LYS A 89 10.04 -17.36 -27.78
N GLU A 90 9.71 -16.09 -27.59
CA GLU A 90 10.55 -14.97 -28.04
C GLU A 90 11.94 -15.01 -27.36
N SER A 91 12.00 -15.34 -26.06
CA SER A 91 13.28 -15.48 -25.35
C SER A 91 14.10 -16.71 -25.78
N GLN A 92 13.47 -17.79 -26.23
CA GLN A 92 14.17 -19.00 -26.71
C GLN A 92 14.58 -18.93 -28.19
N ALA A 93 13.89 -18.12 -28.99
CA ALA A 93 14.17 -17.97 -30.42
C ALA A 93 15.37 -17.04 -30.72
N GLU A 94 15.93 -16.37 -29.71
CA GLU A 94 17.20 -15.67 -29.86
C GLU A 94 18.33 -16.71 -30.03
N PRO A 95 18.98 -16.77 -31.21
CA PRO A 95 19.90 -17.86 -31.55
C PRO A 95 21.11 -17.87 -30.61
N GLN A 96 21.31 -19.02 -29.95
CA GLN A 96 22.54 -19.35 -29.23
C GLN A 96 23.73 -19.22 -30.19
N LYS A 97 24.57 -18.21 -29.99
CA LYS A 97 25.87 -18.11 -30.65
C LYS A 97 26.82 -19.12 -29.99
N ASP A 98 27.16 -20.17 -30.72
CA ASP A 98 28.07 -21.23 -30.28
C ASP A 98 29.46 -20.68 -29.87
N GLU A 99 29.86 -20.92 -28.62
CA GLU A 99 31.23 -20.76 -28.13
C GLU A 99 32.10 -21.94 -28.62
N ALA A 100 32.90 -21.73 -29.67
CA ALA A 100 33.96 -22.65 -30.06
C ALA A 100 35.22 -22.41 -29.21
N THR A 101 35.55 -23.38 -28.35
CA THR A 101 36.79 -23.43 -27.57
C THR A 101 37.97 -23.82 -28.47
N ASP A 102 39.01 -22.99 -28.43
CA ASP A 102 40.25 -23.11 -29.21
C ASP A 102 41.20 -24.15 -28.56
N ASN A 103 41.47 -25.26 -29.26
CA ASN A 103 42.60 -26.14 -28.98
C ASN A 103 43.17 -26.64 -30.32
N LYS A 104 44.43 -26.28 -30.56
CA LYS A 104 45.15 -26.40 -31.82
C LYS A 104 46.12 -27.57 -31.75
N GLU A 105 46.02 -28.55 -32.64
CA GLU A 105 47.19 -29.18 -33.30
C GLU A 105 46.81 -30.03 -34.53
N GLU A 106 47.76 -30.10 -35.46
CA GLU A 106 47.65 -30.44 -36.87
C GLU A 106 47.36 -31.93 -37.17
N SER A 107 46.62 -32.21 -38.25
CA SER A 107 47.13 -33.05 -39.35
C SER A 107 46.18 -33.15 -40.55
N ILE A 108 46.83 -33.22 -41.71
CA ILE A 108 46.37 -33.35 -43.09
C ILE A 108 45.57 -34.66 -43.31
N THR A 109 44.55 -34.69 -44.18
CA THR A 109 44.44 -35.52 -45.42
C THR A 109 43.06 -35.40 -46.12
N LYS A 110 43.11 -35.41 -47.46
CA LYS A 110 42.07 -35.37 -48.51
C LYS A 110 40.96 -36.44 -48.38
N ASN A 111 39.74 -36.14 -48.84
CA ASN A 111 39.12 -36.73 -50.06
C ASN A 111 37.63 -36.39 -50.28
N ASN A 112 37.30 -36.29 -51.58
CA ASN A 112 36.06 -36.21 -52.37
C ASN A 112 34.74 -36.87 -51.89
N GLY A 113 33.63 -36.34 -52.45
CA GLY A 113 32.41 -37.08 -52.84
C GLY A 113 31.11 -36.27 -52.62
N GLU A 114 30.62 -35.52 -53.62
CA GLU A 114 29.54 -35.89 -54.57
C GLU A 114 28.09 -35.73 -54.06
N ASN A 115 27.30 -34.95 -54.83
CA ASN A 115 25.87 -35.15 -55.16
C ASN A 115 24.82 -34.83 -54.05
N GLN A 116 23.64 -34.21 -54.27
CA GLN A 116 22.75 -34.10 -55.43
C GLN A 116 21.96 -32.76 -55.43
N ILE A 117 21.56 -32.36 -56.63
CA ILE A 117 20.61 -31.31 -56.99
C ILE A 117 19.22 -31.95 -57.17
N GLU A 118 18.15 -31.18 -56.89
CA GLU A 118 16.83 -31.11 -57.58
C GLU A 118 15.65 -30.94 -56.58
N PRO A 119 14.45 -30.44 -57.00
CA PRO A 119 14.19 -29.37 -57.95
C PRO A 119 13.11 -28.36 -57.46
N ILE A 120 12.99 -27.31 -58.26
CA ILE A 120 12.00 -26.23 -58.27
C ILE A 120 10.57 -26.76 -58.45
N THR A 121 9.57 -26.11 -57.85
CA THR A 121 8.18 -26.19 -58.31
C THR A 121 7.52 -24.80 -58.30
N ASP A 122 6.87 -24.52 -59.43
CA ASP A 122 6.22 -23.27 -59.84
C ASP A 122 4.88 -22.97 -59.14
N GLN A 123 4.68 -21.67 -58.80
CA GLN A 123 3.53 -20.74 -59.04
C GLN A 123 2.05 -21.19 -58.87
N PRO A 124 1.05 -20.29 -58.64
CA PRO A 124 0.93 -18.88 -59.11
C PRO A 124 0.47 -17.84 -58.04
N LYS A 125 0.87 -16.56 -58.10
CA LYS A 125 0.33 -15.42 -58.86
C LYS A 125 -1.20 -15.20 -58.75
N GLU A 126 -1.59 -14.24 -57.90
CA GLU A 126 -2.76 -13.39 -58.13
C GLU A 126 -2.39 -11.92 -57.89
N THR A 127 -2.80 -11.11 -58.85
CA THR A 127 -2.66 -9.64 -58.98
C THR A 127 -4.01 -9.00 -58.72
N THR A 128 -4.05 -7.89 -57.99
CA THR A 128 -4.97 -6.74 -58.21
C THR A 128 -4.51 -5.59 -57.30
N GLU A 129 -3.91 -4.53 -57.84
CA GLU A 129 -4.55 -3.26 -58.25
C GLU A 129 -4.52 -2.18 -57.14
N ASN A 130 -3.56 -1.27 -57.29
CA ASN A 130 -3.60 0.13 -56.82
C ASN A 130 -4.61 0.91 -57.68
N PRO A 131 -5.19 2.04 -57.20
CA PRO A 131 -4.54 3.33 -57.48
C PRO A 131 -4.71 4.44 -56.43
N ALA A 132 -3.72 5.34 -56.46
CA ALA A 132 -3.76 6.79 -56.21
C ALA A 132 -4.23 7.28 -54.82
N GLY A 133 -3.51 8.13 -54.08
CA GLY A 133 -2.56 9.16 -54.46
C GLY A 133 -3.05 10.48 -53.85
N HIS A 134 -2.26 11.11 -52.98
CA HIS A 134 -2.23 12.57 -52.83
C HIS A 134 -1.06 13.01 -51.95
N ASP A 135 -0.11 13.65 -52.61
CA ASP A 135 0.88 14.57 -52.05
C ASP A 135 0.20 15.79 -51.44
N ALA A 136 0.76 16.28 -50.32
CA ALA A 136 0.92 17.71 -50.04
C ALA A 136 1.85 17.92 -48.82
N GLU A 137 3.09 18.33 -49.10
CA GLU A 137 3.88 19.20 -48.20
C GLU A 137 3.09 20.49 -47.90
N PRO A 138 3.40 21.18 -46.79
CA PRO A 138 4.20 22.39 -46.98
C PRO A 138 5.29 22.64 -45.94
N LYS A 139 6.30 23.38 -46.42
CA LYS A 139 7.43 23.98 -45.73
C LYS A 139 7.06 25.26 -44.95
N ASN A 140 8.01 25.62 -44.08
CA ASN A 140 8.31 26.93 -43.46
C ASN A 140 7.33 27.38 -42.36
N GLU A 141 7.76 27.99 -41.25
CA GLU A 141 8.76 29.05 -41.14
C GLU A 141 9.24 29.20 -39.68
N GLU A 142 10.48 29.67 -39.56
CA GLU A 142 11.24 29.96 -38.35
C GLU A 142 10.90 31.38 -37.86
N GLU A 143 10.54 31.58 -36.58
CA GLU A 143 10.56 32.92 -35.97
C GLU A 143 10.93 32.89 -34.47
N GLU A 144 11.95 33.69 -34.13
CA GLU A 144 12.53 33.89 -32.80
C GLU A 144 11.70 34.83 -31.89
N LYS A 145 11.59 34.45 -30.60
CA LYS A 145 11.74 35.27 -29.35
C LYS A 145 10.88 36.56 -29.15
N PRO A 146 10.39 36.86 -27.92
CA PRO A 146 11.31 37.14 -26.80
C PRO A 146 10.86 36.80 -25.36
N LYS A 147 11.88 36.75 -24.51
CA LYS A 147 11.89 36.63 -23.05
C LYS A 147 11.08 37.75 -22.36
N PRO A 148 10.39 37.48 -21.23
CA PRO A 148 10.06 38.51 -20.26
C PRO A 148 11.18 38.68 -19.23
N LYS A 149 11.44 39.96 -18.95
CA LYS A 149 12.48 40.52 -18.09
C LYS A 149 12.26 40.17 -16.61
N ARG A 150 13.35 39.80 -15.95
CA ARG A 150 13.54 39.93 -14.49
C ARG A 150 13.46 41.41 -14.08
N SER A 151 12.77 41.68 -12.99
CA SER A 151 12.83 42.95 -12.24
C SER A 151 13.00 42.64 -10.73
N PRO A 152 13.51 43.61 -9.95
CA PRO A 152 14.63 43.34 -9.06
C PRO A 152 14.29 43.10 -7.59
N ARG A 153 15.18 42.32 -6.98
CA ARG A 153 15.50 42.22 -5.55
C ARG A 153 15.68 43.62 -4.95
N ARG A 154 14.83 44.01 -3.99
CA ARG A 154 15.12 45.11 -3.05
C ARG A 154 15.21 44.54 -1.65
N SER A 155 16.40 44.71 -1.09
CA SER A 155 16.83 44.35 0.24
C SER A 155 16.48 45.42 1.27
N LYS A 156 16.34 44.94 2.52
CA LYS A 156 16.66 45.57 3.81
C LYS A 156 15.66 46.56 4.45
N ASN A 157 15.30 46.12 5.66
CA ASN A 157 15.46 46.79 6.96
C ASN A 157 14.25 47.42 7.64
N GLU A 158 14.20 47.11 8.95
CA GLU A 158 13.72 47.90 10.08
C GLU A 158 12.24 47.75 10.51
N GLU A 159 12.05 46.83 11.48
CA GLU A 159 11.33 47.15 12.73
C GLU A 159 11.81 48.50 13.29
N PRO A 160 10.96 49.34 13.92
CA PRO A 160 10.29 48.96 15.17
C PRO A 160 8.92 49.59 15.48
N ALA A 161 8.36 49.08 16.58
CA ALA A 161 7.52 49.75 17.57
C ALA A 161 6.02 50.00 17.28
N GLU A 162 5.23 49.34 18.12
CA GLU A 162 3.96 49.73 18.73
C GLU A 162 3.41 51.11 18.38
N ASP A 163 2.17 51.16 17.87
CA ASP A 163 1.14 51.92 18.59
C ASP A 163 -0.30 51.50 18.24
N LYS A 164 -1.15 51.55 19.26
CA LYS A 164 -2.58 51.22 19.22
C LYS A 164 -3.36 52.25 18.41
N LYS A 165 -4.31 51.82 17.59
CA LYS A 165 -5.65 52.45 17.55
C LYS A 165 -6.70 51.61 16.81
N GLN A 166 -7.80 51.43 17.51
CA GLN A 166 -9.09 50.95 17.05
C GLN A 166 -9.62 51.82 15.90
N LYS A 167 -10.30 51.20 14.92
CA LYS A 167 -11.48 51.76 14.29
C LYS A 167 -12.37 50.65 13.72
N GLU A 168 -13.63 50.75 14.07
CA GLU A 168 -14.73 49.88 13.71
C GLU A 168 -15.16 50.01 12.23
N ASN A 169 -15.85 48.96 11.80
CA ASN A 169 -17.12 48.95 11.04
C ASN A 169 -17.16 48.47 9.58
N HIS A 170 -18.13 47.56 9.43
CA HIS A 170 -18.98 47.22 8.27
C HIS A 170 -18.41 46.30 7.18
N ASN A 171 -19.13 45.31 6.62
CA ASN A 171 -20.42 44.68 6.89
C ASN A 171 -20.56 43.49 5.88
N LYS A 172 -21.54 42.61 6.13
CA LYS A 172 -22.11 41.48 5.34
C LYS A 172 -21.51 40.11 5.64
N ASN A 173 -22.13 39.21 6.43
CA ASN A 173 -23.53 38.76 6.58
C ASN A 173 -24.03 37.88 5.43
N VAL A 174 -24.18 36.57 5.70
CA VAL A 174 -25.24 35.59 5.31
C VAL A 174 -24.98 34.33 6.18
N ASN A 175 -25.62 34.11 7.36
CA ASN A 175 -26.92 33.42 7.65
C ASN A 175 -27.14 32.11 6.86
N ASN A 176 -27.62 30.97 7.35
CA ASN A 176 -28.34 30.48 8.54
C ASN A 176 -28.14 28.93 8.50
N ASN A 177 -28.26 28.12 9.57
CA ASN A 177 -29.47 27.93 10.35
C ASN A 177 -29.16 27.12 11.63
N LYS A 178 -29.48 27.69 12.79
CA LYS A 178 -29.76 26.97 14.04
C LYS A 178 -31.28 26.87 14.17
N ASN A 179 -31.78 25.74 14.64
CA ASN A 179 -32.99 25.72 15.46
C ASN A 179 -32.61 25.09 16.81
N ASP A 180 -32.55 25.96 17.81
CA ASP A 180 -32.83 25.64 19.21
C ASP A 180 -34.35 25.45 19.33
N ASP A 181 -34.83 24.53 20.18
CA ASP A 181 -35.65 25.00 21.29
C ASP A 181 -35.76 24.01 22.46
N ASN A 182 -35.52 24.62 23.62
CA ASN A 182 -35.85 24.27 24.99
C ASN A 182 -37.00 23.28 25.22
N ASN A 183 -36.83 22.38 26.21
CA ASN A 183 -37.91 22.21 27.19
C ASN A 183 -37.46 21.92 28.63
N LYS A 184 -38.24 22.51 29.53
CA LYS A 184 -38.12 22.70 30.97
C LYS A 184 -38.23 21.42 31.82
N ASN A 185 -37.68 21.55 33.02
CA ASN A 185 -37.97 20.82 34.25
C ASN A 185 -39.44 20.46 34.44
N GLU A 186 -39.69 19.22 34.87
CA GLU A 186 -40.74 18.89 35.82
C GLU A 186 -40.17 18.06 36.97
N ASN A 187 -40.46 18.56 38.17
CA ASN A 187 -40.23 17.98 39.48
C ASN A 187 -41.49 17.18 39.79
N GLU A 188 -41.41 15.86 39.93
CA GLU A 188 -42.46 15.07 40.56
C GLU A 188 -42.01 14.76 41.99
N GLY A 189 -42.81 15.22 42.94
CA GLY A 189 -42.77 14.81 44.32
C GLY A 189 -43.54 13.51 44.48
N ASP A 190 -43.08 12.68 45.41
CA ASP A 190 -43.91 11.65 46.01
C ASP A 190 -43.92 11.90 47.52
N ASP A 191 -45.16 11.91 48.00
CA ASP A 191 -45.60 11.99 49.38
C ASP A 191 -45.11 10.79 50.19
N ASP A 192 -44.73 11.03 51.43
CA ASP A 192 -45.01 10.09 52.52
C ASP A 192 -45.21 10.89 53.81
N GLU A 193 -46.48 10.99 54.18
CA GLU A 193 -46.97 11.43 55.47
C GLU A 193 -46.43 10.51 56.58
N LEU A 194 -45.95 11.09 57.68
CA LEU A 194 -46.13 10.49 59.01
C LEU A 194 -46.15 11.61 60.06
N GLU A 195 -47.34 11.79 60.64
CA GLU A 195 -47.58 12.57 61.84
C GLU A 195 -46.73 12.07 63.01
N ASN A 196 -46.10 12.99 63.75
CA ASN A 196 -46.10 12.85 65.20
C ASN A 196 -45.92 14.19 65.92
N ASN A 197 -46.90 14.50 66.77
CA ASN A 197 -46.93 15.64 67.67
C ASN A 197 -45.92 15.45 68.82
N GLY A 198 -45.27 16.54 69.20
CA GLY A 198 -44.47 16.61 70.42
C GLY A 198 -43.95 18.02 70.68
N GLU A 199 -44.73 18.81 71.42
CA GLU A 199 -44.32 20.09 71.97
C GLU A 199 -43.01 19.97 72.75
N ASN A 200 -42.00 20.79 72.45
CA ASN A 200 -41.21 21.38 73.53
C ASN A 200 -40.49 22.68 73.14
N LYS A 201 -40.51 23.61 74.09
CA LYS A 201 -39.98 24.98 74.02
C LYS A 201 -38.46 25.04 74.14
N ASN A 202 -37.91 26.14 73.62
CA ASN A 202 -36.67 26.80 74.01
C ASN A 202 -35.35 26.02 73.85
N SER A 203 -34.55 26.42 72.86
CA SER A 203 -33.29 27.15 73.13
C SER A 203 -32.59 27.50 71.81
N SER A 204 -32.25 28.77 71.71
CA SER A 204 -31.30 29.33 70.77
C SER A 204 -29.96 28.57 70.84
N ASN A 205 -29.64 27.82 69.79
CA ASN A 205 -28.26 27.45 69.50
C ASN A 205 -28.06 27.35 67.99
N SER A 206 -27.12 28.15 67.48
CA SER A 206 -26.77 28.25 66.06
C SER A 206 -26.12 26.96 65.56
N ASN A 207 -26.92 26.00 65.10
CA ASN A 207 -26.44 24.88 64.32
C ASN A 207 -26.68 25.17 62.84
N SER A 208 -25.63 25.60 62.14
CA SER A 208 -25.63 25.63 60.68
C SER A 208 -25.99 24.23 60.15
N PRO A 209 -26.92 24.09 59.19
CA PRO A 209 -27.23 22.79 58.61
C PRO A 209 -25.96 22.24 57.98
N ARG A 210 -25.39 21.19 58.61
CA ARG A 210 -24.30 20.40 58.03
C ARG A 210 -24.79 19.92 56.67
N ARG A 211 -24.36 20.59 55.59
CA ARG A 211 -24.52 20.13 54.21
C ARG A 211 -23.96 18.72 54.16
N GLN A 212 -24.83 17.71 54.23
CA GLN A 212 -24.47 16.34 53.98
C GLN A 212 -23.88 16.32 52.57
N ARG A 213 -22.56 16.10 52.49
CA ARG A 213 -21.87 15.98 51.21
C ARG A 213 -22.50 14.78 50.52
N ARG A 214 -23.35 15.05 49.52
CA ARG A 214 -23.89 14.01 48.64
C ARG A 214 -22.70 13.23 48.09
N VAL A 215 -22.51 12.01 48.57
CA VAL A 215 -21.49 11.11 48.05
C VAL A 215 -21.86 10.87 46.61
N LYS A 216 -21.04 11.37 45.68
CA LYS A 216 -21.23 11.12 44.26
C LYS A 216 -21.06 9.62 44.06
N VAL A 217 -22.17 8.88 43.98
CA VAL A 217 -22.17 7.47 43.62
C VAL A 217 -21.54 7.38 42.24
N LYS A 218 -20.42 6.64 42.14
CA LYS A 218 -19.75 6.44 40.85
C LYS A 218 -20.74 5.76 39.92
N LYS A 219 -21.02 6.37 38.76
CA LYS A 219 -21.84 5.73 37.73
C LYS A 219 -21.20 4.36 37.42
N PRO A 220 -22.00 3.28 37.35
CA PRO A 220 -21.48 1.97 37.04
C PRO A 220 -20.79 1.99 35.67
N VAL A 221 -19.62 1.36 35.58
CA VAL A 221 -18.81 1.29 34.34
C VAL A 221 -19.59 0.60 33.22
N PHE A 222 -20.44 -0.35 33.57
CA PHE A 222 -21.39 -0.99 32.66
C PHE A 222 -22.81 -0.55 32.99
N ASP A 223 -23.46 0.11 32.04
CA ASP A 223 -24.89 0.38 32.13
C ASP A 223 -25.67 -0.91 31.84
N LYS A 224 -25.98 -1.63 32.93
CA LYS A 224 -26.72 -2.89 32.88
C LYS A 224 -28.06 -2.72 32.17
N GLN A 225 -28.74 -1.59 32.34
CA GLN A 225 -30.05 -1.37 31.71
C GLN A 225 -29.91 -1.15 30.21
N LEU A 226 -28.88 -0.42 29.77
CA LEU A 226 -28.61 -0.23 28.35
C LEU A 226 -28.32 -1.56 27.64
N ILE A 227 -27.48 -2.42 28.24
CA ILE A 227 -27.16 -3.74 27.68
C ILE A 227 -28.43 -4.61 27.55
N VAL A 228 -29.27 -4.64 28.58
CA VAL A 228 -30.53 -5.39 28.58
C VAL A 228 -31.50 -4.81 27.55
N LYS A 229 -31.69 -3.49 27.50
CA LYS A 229 -32.57 -2.82 26.52
C LYS A 229 -32.12 -3.05 25.08
N ASN A 230 -30.81 -2.98 24.80
CA ASN A 230 -30.27 -3.23 23.46
C ASN A 230 -30.43 -4.69 23.05
N ALA A 231 -30.14 -5.64 23.93
CA ALA A 231 -30.37 -7.05 23.66
C ALA A 231 -31.85 -7.35 23.38
N TRP A 232 -32.76 -6.76 24.18
CA TRP A 232 -34.20 -6.90 23.98
C TRP A 232 -34.67 -6.32 22.64
N LYS A 233 -34.21 -5.12 22.27
CA LYS A 233 -34.51 -4.48 20.97
C LYS A 233 -33.99 -5.31 19.79
N ASN A 234 -32.89 -6.03 19.97
CA ASN A 234 -32.32 -6.95 18.98
C ASN A 234 -32.99 -8.35 18.98
N GLY A 235 -34.15 -8.51 19.65
CA GLY A 235 -34.92 -9.75 19.65
C GLY A 235 -34.37 -10.85 20.55
N ILE A 236 -33.47 -10.53 21.48
CA ILE A 236 -32.87 -11.50 22.41
C ILE A 236 -33.73 -11.60 23.68
N HIS A 237 -34.75 -12.46 23.65
CA HIS A 237 -35.70 -12.65 24.77
C HIS A 237 -35.39 -13.87 25.66
N ASP A 238 -34.40 -14.69 25.28
CA ASP A 238 -34.00 -15.90 26.01
C ASP A 238 -32.72 -15.67 26.84
N VAL A 239 -32.69 -16.22 28.05
CA VAL A 239 -31.58 -16.04 29.00
C VAL A 239 -30.27 -16.63 28.47
N SER A 240 -30.31 -17.81 27.83
CA SER A 240 -29.10 -18.44 27.29
C SER A 240 -28.55 -17.65 26.09
N ARG A 241 -29.41 -17.12 25.21
CA ARG A 241 -29.00 -16.22 24.12
C ARG A 241 -28.44 -14.91 24.64
N PHE A 242 -29.05 -14.34 25.69
CA PHE A 242 -28.54 -13.13 26.34
C PHE A 242 -27.15 -13.35 26.95
N GLN A 243 -26.93 -14.47 27.64
CA GLN A 243 -25.60 -14.82 28.16
C GLN A 243 -24.54 -14.91 27.04
N LYS A 244 -24.87 -15.55 25.91
CA LYS A 244 -23.97 -15.60 24.73
C LYS A 244 -23.68 -14.22 24.17
N TYR A 245 -24.70 -13.36 24.06
CA TYR A 245 -24.55 -11.96 23.63
C TYR A 245 -23.59 -11.19 24.54
N VAL A 246 -23.81 -11.21 25.85
CA VAL A 246 -22.93 -10.53 26.84
C VAL A 246 -21.50 -11.07 26.75
N LYS A 247 -21.31 -12.39 26.64
CA LYS A 247 -19.98 -12.99 26.49
C LYS A 247 -19.28 -12.52 25.21
N LYS A 248 -20.00 -12.43 24.09
CA LYS A 248 -19.47 -11.92 22.81
C LYS A 248 -19.09 -10.44 22.92
N SER A 249 -19.95 -9.60 23.50
CA SER A 249 -19.67 -8.18 23.72
C SER A 249 -18.47 -7.96 24.65
N MET A 250 -18.38 -8.74 25.74
CA MET A 250 -17.23 -8.66 26.65
C MET A 250 -15.94 -9.07 25.95
N LYS A 251 -15.96 -10.13 25.14
CA LYS A 251 -14.80 -10.54 24.34
C LYS A 251 -14.37 -9.42 23.36
N SER A 252 -15.33 -8.75 22.70
CA SER A 252 -15.05 -7.62 21.82
C SER A 252 -14.39 -6.47 22.58
N LEU A 253 -14.94 -6.08 23.73
CA LEU A 253 -14.42 -5.01 24.57
C LEU A 253 -12.99 -5.31 25.06
N VAL A 254 -12.73 -6.55 25.49
CA VAL A 254 -11.38 -6.97 25.88
C VAL A 254 -10.43 -6.87 24.69
N GLY A 255 -10.84 -7.30 23.49
CA GLY A 255 -10.03 -7.17 22.27
C GLY A 255 -9.73 -5.71 21.89
N GLU A 256 -10.70 -4.81 22.00
CA GLU A 256 -10.49 -3.37 21.79
C GLU A 256 -9.54 -2.78 22.83
N PHE A 257 -9.67 -3.18 24.10
CA PHE A 257 -8.76 -2.76 25.15
C PHE A 257 -7.33 -3.28 24.92
N GLU A 258 -7.17 -4.53 24.47
CA GLU A 258 -5.86 -5.10 24.13
C GLU A 258 -5.21 -4.33 22.97
N LYS A 259 -5.96 -4.00 21.92
CA LYS A 259 -5.48 -3.16 20.81
C LYS A 259 -5.07 -1.77 21.30
N TYR A 260 -5.88 -1.14 22.16
CA TYR A 260 -5.55 0.15 22.76
C TYR A 260 -4.28 0.08 23.62
N PHE A 261 -4.18 -0.97 24.45
CA PHE A 261 -3.03 -1.21 25.30
C PHE A 261 -1.76 -1.39 24.46
N GLN A 262 -1.81 -2.16 23.37
CA GLN A 262 -0.69 -2.30 22.43
C GLN A 262 -0.31 -0.96 21.80
N MET A 263 -1.27 -0.20 21.28
CA MET A 263 -1.02 1.13 20.71
C MET A 263 -0.33 2.08 21.69
N MET A 264 -0.73 2.05 22.97
CA MET A 264 -0.16 2.91 23.99
C MET A 264 1.24 2.45 24.45
N ASN A 265 1.51 1.14 24.38
CA ASN A 265 2.75 0.49 24.84
C ASN A 265 3.58 -0.14 23.71
N VAL A 266 3.54 0.43 22.50
CA VAL A 266 4.28 -0.10 21.32
C VAL A 266 5.79 -0.23 21.52
N ASN A 267 6.38 0.56 22.42
CA ASN A 267 7.80 0.45 22.76
C ASN A 267 8.13 -0.83 23.55
N GLU A 268 7.16 -1.36 24.31
CA GLU A 268 7.30 -2.59 25.10
C GLU A 268 6.75 -3.81 24.34
N THR A 269 5.73 -3.56 23.52
CA THR A 269 5.02 -4.57 22.72
C THR A 269 5.05 -4.16 21.24
N PRO A 270 6.20 -4.32 20.56
CA PRO A 270 6.31 -3.97 19.15
C PRO A 270 5.33 -4.78 18.32
N LEU A 271 4.72 -4.12 17.33
CA LEU A 271 3.68 -4.70 16.48
C LEU A 271 4.27 -5.64 15.42
N PHE A 272 5.50 -5.36 15.01
CA PHE A 272 6.26 -6.14 14.02
C PHE A 272 7.77 -5.90 14.22
N GLY A 273 8.61 -6.67 13.50
CA GLY A 273 10.06 -6.53 13.51
C GLY A 273 10.57 -5.53 12.46
N PHE A 274 11.85 -5.15 12.58
CA PHE A 274 12.59 -4.42 11.56
C PHE A 274 13.83 -5.23 11.15
N GLY A 275 14.07 -5.36 9.86
CA GLY A 275 15.34 -5.87 9.33
C GLY A 275 16.37 -4.76 9.11
N GLY A 276 17.58 -5.14 8.67
CA GLY A 276 18.65 -4.20 8.28
C GLY A 276 19.37 -3.49 9.44
N GLU A 277 19.54 -4.17 10.57
CA GLU A 277 20.24 -3.67 11.77
C GLU A 277 19.68 -2.35 12.35
N LEU A 278 18.35 -2.22 12.41
CA LEU A 278 17.73 -1.09 13.11
C LEU A 278 17.93 -1.26 14.64
N ASP A 279 18.65 -0.33 15.26
CA ASP A 279 18.93 -0.43 16.69
C ASP A 279 17.66 -0.23 17.55
N GLU A 280 17.70 -0.66 18.82
CA GLU A 280 16.54 -0.57 19.72
C GLU A 280 16.11 0.89 19.97
N SER A 281 17.05 1.84 19.90
CA SER A 281 16.78 3.27 20.09
C SER A 281 16.03 3.86 18.90
N GLU A 282 16.41 3.49 17.68
CA GLU A 282 15.78 3.85 16.42
C GLU A 282 14.40 3.20 16.30
N ALA A 283 14.25 1.94 16.71
CA ALA A 283 12.95 1.29 16.81
C ALA A 283 12.02 2.04 17.79
N LYS A 284 12.50 2.40 18.99
CA LYS A 284 11.73 3.21 19.96
C LYS A 284 11.37 4.60 19.41
N LYS A 285 12.30 5.23 18.68
CA LYS A 285 12.08 6.52 18.00
C LYS A 285 10.98 6.40 16.95
N PHE A 286 11.02 5.34 16.13
CA PHE A 286 10.00 5.05 15.14
C PHE A 286 8.62 4.89 15.78
N TRP A 287 8.49 3.98 16.76
CA TRP A 287 7.21 3.70 17.42
C TRP A 287 6.63 4.93 18.11
N THR A 288 7.47 5.71 18.78
CA THR A 288 7.06 6.97 19.41
C THR A 288 6.60 7.99 18.35
N GLY A 289 7.32 8.09 17.23
CA GLY A 289 6.96 8.96 16.11
C GLY A 289 5.65 8.56 15.43
N ALA A 290 5.45 7.28 15.16
CA ALA A 290 4.23 6.71 14.59
C ALA A 290 3.03 6.98 15.50
N ARG A 291 3.11 6.65 16.80
CA ARG A 291 2.04 6.88 17.77
C ARG A 291 1.68 8.37 17.89
N ASN A 292 2.68 9.25 17.98
CA ASN A 292 2.43 10.69 18.11
C ASN A 292 1.79 11.26 16.83
N THR A 293 2.18 10.75 15.66
CA THR A 293 1.59 11.15 14.39
C THR A 293 0.14 10.68 14.28
N TRP A 294 -0.12 9.41 14.60
CA TRP A 294 -1.48 8.86 14.65
C TRP A 294 -2.38 9.68 15.58
N LYS A 295 -1.91 9.92 16.81
CA LYS A 295 -2.63 10.72 17.80
C LYS A 295 -2.93 12.13 17.34
N LYS A 296 -2.02 12.75 16.59
CA LYS A 296 -2.23 14.09 16.03
C LYS A 296 -3.33 14.12 14.97
N LEU A 297 -3.50 13.06 14.19
CA LEU A 297 -4.45 13.00 13.07
C LEU A 297 -5.82 12.44 13.49
N PHE A 298 -5.83 11.48 14.42
CA PHE A 298 -6.98 10.64 14.70
C PHE A 298 -7.25 10.46 16.21
N ASP A 299 -6.62 11.28 17.05
CA ASP A 299 -6.73 11.22 18.51
C ASP A 299 -6.42 9.81 19.06
N ASP A 300 -7.29 9.27 19.91
CA ASP A 300 -7.10 7.96 20.54
C ASP A 300 -7.90 6.85 19.83
N SER A 301 -8.26 7.06 18.55
CA SER A 301 -9.00 6.09 17.73
C SER A 301 -8.16 4.84 17.44
N LEU A 302 -8.76 3.65 17.52
CA LEU A 302 -8.08 2.38 17.20
C LEU A 302 -7.97 2.11 15.69
N SER A 303 -9.01 2.55 14.98
CA SER A 303 -9.15 2.53 13.53
C SER A 303 -9.92 3.77 13.10
N VAL A 304 -9.80 4.11 11.82
CA VAL A 304 -10.56 5.20 11.18
C VAL A 304 -11.02 4.74 9.81
N ASP A 305 -12.09 5.35 9.32
CA ASP A 305 -12.57 5.16 7.96
C ASP A 305 -11.43 5.43 6.94
N THR A 306 -11.32 4.57 5.93
CA THR A 306 -10.23 4.62 4.95
C THR A 306 -10.22 5.93 4.16
N ASP A 307 -11.37 6.48 3.78
CA ASP A 307 -11.43 7.75 3.07
C ASP A 307 -11.02 8.92 3.98
N ASP A 308 -11.43 8.91 5.26
CA ASP A 308 -10.97 9.91 6.25
C ASP A 308 -9.46 9.82 6.49
N PHE A 309 -8.92 8.60 6.58
CA PHE A 309 -7.48 8.36 6.67
C PHE A 309 -6.74 8.98 5.49
N ILE A 310 -7.13 8.63 4.27
CA ILE A 310 -6.50 9.11 3.03
C ILE A 310 -6.55 10.64 2.96
N TRP A 311 -7.70 11.22 3.30
CA TRP A 311 -7.89 12.67 3.27
C TRP A 311 -6.95 13.38 4.25
N LYS A 312 -6.96 12.99 5.53
CA LYS A 312 -6.12 13.61 6.58
C LYS A 312 -4.63 13.38 6.35
N ALA A 313 -4.23 12.18 5.93
CA ALA A 313 -2.85 11.84 5.65
C ALA A 313 -2.32 12.61 4.42
N ALA A 314 -3.09 12.69 3.33
CA ALA A 314 -2.70 13.48 2.16
C ALA A 314 -2.54 14.98 2.48
N ALA A 315 -3.49 15.56 3.21
CA ALA A 315 -3.41 16.95 3.63
C ALA A 315 -2.18 17.25 4.51
N SER A 316 -1.81 16.29 5.37
CA SER A 316 -0.74 16.46 6.35
C SER A 316 0.67 16.14 5.84
N PHE A 317 0.79 15.16 4.93
CA PHE A 317 2.10 14.61 4.53
C PHE A 317 2.54 15.01 3.12
N LYS A 318 1.68 15.64 2.32
CA LYS A 318 2.01 16.05 0.95
C LYS A 318 3.29 16.89 0.88
N LEU A 319 4.04 16.72 -0.20
CA LEU A 319 5.18 17.59 -0.48
C LEU A 319 4.70 19.03 -0.76
N GLN A 320 5.57 20.02 -0.52
CA GLN A 320 5.24 21.43 -0.70
C GLN A 320 4.69 21.76 -2.11
N ASN A 321 5.23 21.09 -3.13
CA ASN A 321 4.84 21.27 -4.53
C ASN A 321 3.85 20.21 -5.05
N GLN A 322 3.38 19.31 -4.18
CA GLN A 322 2.42 18.26 -4.54
C GLN A 322 1.00 18.73 -4.24
N THR A 323 0.09 18.48 -5.17
CA THR A 323 -1.34 18.72 -4.96
C THR A 323 -1.91 17.67 -4.01
N GLU A 324 -2.88 18.05 -3.20
CA GLU A 324 -3.55 17.12 -2.29
C GLU A 324 -4.24 15.98 -3.06
N SER A 325 -4.79 16.25 -4.24
CA SER A 325 -5.40 15.22 -5.09
C SER A 325 -4.41 14.13 -5.50
N ASN A 326 -3.19 14.53 -5.90
CA ASN A 326 -2.16 13.56 -6.27
C ASN A 326 -1.65 12.77 -5.06
N ALA A 327 -1.52 13.40 -3.89
CA ALA A 327 -1.18 12.71 -2.64
C ALA A 327 -2.25 11.67 -2.25
N ARG A 328 -3.54 11.98 -2.41
CA ARG A 328 -4.64 11.04 -2.17
C ARG A 328 -4.61 9.86 -3.13
N GLU A 329 -4.35 10.10 -4.42
CA GLU A 329 -4.25 9.04 -5.42
C GLU A 329 -3.09 8.07 -5.11
N ALA A 330 -1.95 8.60 -4.68
CA ALA A 330 -0.83 7.78 -4.24
C ALA A 330 -1.16 6.96 -2.98
N LEU A 331 -1.91 7.51 -2.02
CA LEU A 331 -2.34 6.74 -0.84
C LEU A 331 -3.39 5.68 -1.19
N ARG A 332 -4.31 5.95 -2.12
CA ARG A 332 -5.31 4.99 -2.62
C ARG A 332 -4.71 3.77 -3.29
N PHE A 333 -3.49 3.90 -3.81
CA PHE A 333 -2.75 2.75 -4.33
C PHE A 333 -2.49 1.70 -3.25
N PHE A 334 -2.16 2.13 -2.03
CA PHE A 334 -1.88 1.26 -0.89
C PHE A 334 -3.13 0.97 -0.06
N PHE A 335 -3.99 1.97 0.14
CA PHE A 335 -5.22 1.89 0.93
C PHE A 335 -6.42 2.09 0.00
N ASP A 336 -6.83 1.01 -0.65
CA ASP A 336 -7.96 1.04 -1.58
C ASP A 336 -9.29 0.99 -0.81
N PRO A 337 -10.09 2.09 -0.78
CA PRO A 337 -11.32 2.17 -0.02
C PRO A 337 -12.41 1.24 -0.53
N GLU A 338 -12.31 0.72 -1.76
CA GLU A 338 -13.23 -0.30 -2.25
C GLU A 338 -12.94 -1.68 -1.63
N THR A 339 -11.73 -1.87 -1.09
CA THR A 339 -11.29 -3.14 -0.52
C THR A 339 -11.20 -3.13 1.00
N ILE A 340 -11.05 -1.96 1.62
CA ILE A 340 -10.82 -1.81 3.05
C ILE A 340 -11.64 -0.63 3.57
N ASP A 341 -12.52 -0.90 4.51
CA ASP A 341 -13.40 0.13 5.09
C ASP A 341 -12.68 0.97 6.15
N GLU A 342 -11.78 0.35 6.91
CA GLU A 342 -11.08 1.00 8.01
C GLU A 342 -9.56 0.74 7.99
N VAL A 343 -8.78 1.77 8.33
CA VAL A 343 -7.34 1.69 8.56
C VAL A 343 -7.07 1.71 10.05
N SER A 344 -6.36 0.70 10.55
CA SER A 344 -5.93 0.60 11.94
C SER A 344 -4.56 1.26 12.17
N PHE A 345 -4.24 1.54 13.44
CA PHE A 345 -2.91 2.03 13.83
C PHE A 345 -1.78 1.07 13.42
N VAL A 346 -2.03 -0.25 13.38
CA VAL A 346 -1.05 -1.27 12.98
C VAL A 346 -0.70 -1.12 11.50
N GLN A 347 -1.72 -1.03 10.63
CA GLN A 347 -1.53 -0.85 9.19
C GLN A 347 -0.87 0.50 8.87
N PHE A 348 -1.25 1.57 9.58
CA PHE A 348 -0.57 2.86 9.47
C PHE A 348 0.92 2.76 9.83
N SER A 349 1.24 2.05 10.91
CA SER A 349 2.63 1.85 11.32
C SER A 349 3.39 1.00 10.29
N ALA A 350 2.80 -0.06 9.75
CA ALA A 350 3.41 -0.87 8.70
C ALA A 350 3.72 -0.03 7.45
N PHE A 351 2.80 0.84 7.05
CA PHE A 351 3.03 1.76 5.94
C PHE A 351 4.18 2.76 6.20
N LEU A 352 4.30 3.27 7.43
CA LEU A 352 5.45 4.09 7.82
C LEU A 352 6.75 3.29 7.92
N ALA A 353 6.71 1.98 8.20
CA ALA A 353 7.89 1.14 8.17
C ALA A 353 8.44 0.99 6.73
N LEU A 354 7.53 0.86 5.75
CA LEU A 354 7.89 0.78 4.32
C LEU A 354 8.43 2.10 3.76
N PHE A 355 7.79 3.23 4.09
CA PHE A 355 8.05 4.51 3.40
C PHE A 355 8.32 5.72 4.31
N GLY A 356 8.36 5.56 5.62
CA GLY A 356 8.62 6.65 6.57
C GLY A 356 10.02 7.27 6.39
N PRO A 357 10.26 8.47 6.96
CA PRO A 357 9.36 9.24 7.82
C PRO A 357 8.34 10.04 7.01
N THR A 358 7.28 10.50 7.66
CA THR A 358 6.15 11.23 7.02
C THR A 358 6.58 12.46 6.22
N SER A 359 7.65 13.15 6.62
CA SER A 359 8.19 14.34 5.94
C SER A 359 8.73 14.07 4.53
N THR A 360 9.19 12.86 4.25
CA THR A 360 9.75 12.48 2.94
C THR A 360 9.08 11.24 2.32
N MET A 361 7.99 10.77 2.93
CA MET A 361 7.31 9.54 2.56
C MET A 361 6.87 9.49 1.10
N PHE A 362 6.18 10.53 0.62
CA PHE A 362 5.77 10.60 -0.79
C PHE A 362 6.95 10.63 -1.77
N ARG A 363 8.12 11.14 -1.35
CA ARG A 363 9.32 11.10 -2.20
C ARG A 363 9.90 9.69 -2.25
N LYS A 364 9.92 8.95 -1.13
CA LYS A 364 10.30 7.53 -1.12
C LYS A 364 9.36 6.68 -1.99
N ILE A 365 8.05 6.89 -1.87
CA ILE A 365 7.03 6.26 -2.72
C ILE A 365 7.29 6.59 -4.19
N GLN A 366 7.57 7.86 -4.52
CA GLN A 366 7.88 8.24 -5.90
C GLN A 366 9.13 7.55 -6.44
N HIS A 367 10.19 7.40 -5.64
CA HIS A 367 11.39 6.64 -6.05
C HIS A 367 11.07 5.15 -6.24
N PHE A 368 10.29 4.57 -5.33
CA PHE A 368 9.87 3.17 -5.37
C PHE A 368 9.01 2.87 -6.61
N LEU A 369 8.01 3.70 -6.91
CA LEU A 369 7.13 3.54 -8.08
C LEU A 369 7.85 3.77 -9.43
N ARG A 370 9.09 4.24 -9.40
CA ARG A 370 9.98 4.30 -10.59
C ARG A 370 10.78 3.01 -10.77
N CYS A 371 10.41 1.93 -10.10
CA CYS A 371 10.95 0.61 -10.34
C CYS A 371 10.93 0.28 -11.85
N PRO A 372 12.08 -0.08 -12.43
CA PRO A 372 12.18 -0.47 -13.83
C PRO A 372 11.21 -1.62 -14.17
N PRO A 373 10.60 -1.63 -15.37
CA PRO A 373 9.69 -2.71 -15.77
C PRO A 373 10.31 -4.11 -15.66
N LYS A 374 11.63 -4.24 -15.90
CA LYS A 374 12.37 -5.51 -15.80
C LYS A 374 12.41 -6.07 -14.37
N LEU A 375 12.51 -5.19 -13.37
CA LEU A 375 12.63 -5.57 -11.95
C LEU A 375 11.29 -5.64 -11.22
N LYS A 376 10.25 -5.05 -11.80
CA LYS A 376 8.96 -4.85 -11.14
C LYS A 376 8.29 -6.16 -10.72
N ASP A 377 8.39 -7.20 -11.53
CA ASP A 377 7.74 -8.49 -11.27
C ASP A 377 8.48 -9.31 -10.19
N GLY A 378 9.78 -9.04 -10.00
CA GLY A 378 10.60 -9.67 -8.96
C GLY A 378 10.56 -8.95 -7.62
N LEU A 379 9.97 -7.76 -7.54
CA LEU A 379 9.93 -6.95 -6.33
C LEU A 379 8.70 -7.30 -5.46
N VAL A 380 8.96 -7.85 -4.27
CA VAL A 380 7.94 -8.29 -3.32
C VAL A 380 8.15 -7.59 -1.98
N TYR A 381 7.07 -7.28 -1.28
CA TYR A 381 7.08 -6.72 0.07
C TYR A 381 5.78 -7.09 0.79
N ALA A 382 5.79 -7.03 2.13
CA ALA A 382 4.59 -7.21 2.92
C ALA A 382 3.69 -5.97 2.80
N ASP A 383 2.47 -6.15 2.29
CA ASP A 383 1.54 -5.04 2.15
C ASP A 383 1.01 -4.62 3.52
N ALA A 384 1.02 -3.31 3.78
CA ALA A 384 0.59 -2.73 5.05
C ALA A 384 -0.86 -3.10 5.38
N ILE A 385 -1.70 -3.30 4.37
CA ILE A 385 -3.12 -3.63 4.55
C ILE A 385 -3.37 -5.05 5.03
N ASP A 386 -2.45 -5.97 4.72
CA ASP A 386 -2.54 -7.38 5.10
C ASP A 386 -2.19 -7.60 6.58
N VAL A 387 -1.59 -6.59 7.23
CA VAL A 387 -1.19 -6.63 8.64
C VAL A 387 -2.39 -6.32 9.55
N GLN A 388 -3.19 -7.35 9.83
CA GLN A 388 -4.39 -7.24 10.69
C GLN A 388 -4.10 -7.39 12.18
N GLU A 389 -3.05 -8.16 12.51
CA GLU A 389 -2.64 -8.45 13.89
C GLU A 389 -1.13 -8.21 14.04
N PRO A 390 -0.66 -7.91 15.25
CA PRO A 390 0.77 -7.88 15.53
C PRO A 390 1.45 -9.21 15.17
N ASP A 391 2.51 -9.13 14.38
CA ASP A 391 3.33 -10.27 14.00
C ASP A 391 4.80 -9.88 14.05
N LYS A 392 5.49 -10.37 15.09
CA LYS A 392 6.90 -10.05 15.35
C LYS A 392 7.87 -10.78 14.41
N GLU A 393 7.40 -11.83 13.74
CA GLU A 393 8.21 -12.58 12.79
C GLU A 393 8.29 -11.88 11.44
N THR A 394 7.36 -10.95 11.17
CA THR A 394 7.33 -10.20 9.92
C THR A 394 8.12 -8.90 10.04
N TRP A 395 9.00 -8.65 9.06
CA TRP A 395 9.81 -7.43 8.99
C TRP A 395 9.15 -6.42 8.04
N MET A 396 8.47 -5.41 8.59
CA MET A 396 7.65 -4.48 7.76
C MET A 396 8.45 -3.49 6.93
N ASN A 397 9.75 -3.37 7.16
CA ASN A 397 10.61 -2.51 6.36
C ASN A 397 11.41 -3.29 5.30
N GLU A 398 11.16 -4.59 5.15
CA GLU A 398 11.83 -5.46 4.18
C GLU A 398 11.11 -5.47 2.83
N PHE A 399 11.90 -5.50 1.77
CA PHE A 399 11.50 -5.84 0.42
C PHE A 399 12.45 -6.93 -0.08
N SER A 400 11.94 -7.88 -0.85
CA SER A 400 12.76 -8.84 -1.58
C SER A 400 12.71 -8.54 -3.07
N LEU A 401 13.85 -8.64 -3.74
CA LEU A 401 13.99 -8.49 -5.17
C LEU A 401 14.59 -9.77 -5.74
N THR A 402 13.84 -10.47 -6.58
CA THR A 402 14.38 -11.59 -7.36
C THR A 402 14.90 -11.07 -8.70
N CYS A 403 16.20 -11.20 -8.95
CA CYS A 403 16.85 -10.85 -10.20
C CYS A 403 17.87 -11.94 -10.58
N ASN A 404 17.82 -12.45 -11.82
CA ASN A 404 18.75 -13.48 -12.31
C ASN A 404 18.87 -14.71 -11.39
N GLU A 405 17.75 -15.22 -10.88
CA GLU A 405 17.67 -16.36 -9.94
C GLU A 405 18.25 -16.07 -8.52
N GLU A 406 18.79 -14.88 -8.27
CA GLU A 406 19.21 -14.44 -6.95
C GLU A 406 18.10 -13.63 -6.28
N GLU A 407 17.86 -13.91 -4.99
CA GLU A 407 16.94 -13.13 -4.15
C GLU A 407 17.76 -12.22 -3.24
N VAL A 408 17.52 -10.91 -3.35
CA VAL A 408 18.20 -9.88 -2.55
C VAL A 408 17.20 -9.23 -1.61
N PHE A 409 17.55 -9.13 -0.33
CA PHE A 409 16.75 -8.43 0.67
C PHE A 409 17.25 -7.00 0.86
N ILE A 410 16.31 -6.05 0.88
CA ILE A 410 16.56 -4.63 1.04
C ILE A 410 15.64 -4.04 2.12
N TYR A 411 16.22 -3.28 3.03
CA TYR A 411 15.54 -2.77 4.22
C TYR A 411 15.46 -1.24 4.18
N ASN A 412 14.26 -0.67 4.37
CA ASN A 412 14.09 0.76 4.56
C ASN A 412 14.38 1.17 6.01
N ASN A 413 15.14 2.25 6.23
CA ASN A 413 15.21 2.92 7.53
C ASN A 413 14.05 3.94 7.62
N PRO A 414 13.02 3.67 8.45
CA PRO A 414 11.82 4.50 8.50
C PRO A 414 12.03 5.83 9.25
N ASN A 415 13.18 6.01 9.91
CA ASN A 415 13.56 7.27 10.55
C ASN A 415 14.41 8.16 9.64
N ALA A 416 15.03 7.58 8.60
CA ALA A 416 15.93 8.28 7.69
C ALA A 416 15.16 8.97 6.57
N THR A 417 15.47 10.25 6.36
CA THR A 417 14.92 11.08 5.29
C THR A 417 15.55 10.76 3.93
N THR A 418 14.97 11.28 2.84
CA THR A 418 15.56 11.13 1.49
C THR A 418 16.85 11.91 1.25
N SER A 419 17.36 12.65 2.23
CA SER A 419 18.70 13.26 2.19
C SER A 419 19.78 12.37 2.82
N GLU A 420 19.38 11.25 3.41
CA GLU A 420 20.25 10.29 4.08
C GLU A 420 20.23 8.97 3.30
N MET A 421 21.20 8.08 3.59
CA MET A 421 21.16 6.72 3.07
C MET A 421 20.08 5.93 3.82
N TYR A 422 18.92 5.77 3.20
CA TYR A 422 17.73 5.22 3.86
C TYR A 422 17.43 3.77 3.47
N LEU A 423 18.20 3.16 2.58
CA LEU A 423 18.11 1.75 2.24
C LEU A 423 19.40 1.05 2.66
N THR A 424 19.28 -0.15 3.20
CA THR A 424 20.41 -1.04 3.51
C THR A 424 20.09 -2.44 3.00
N ASP A 425 20.96 -3.06 2.20
CA ASP A 425 20.78 -4.47 1.82
C ASP A 425 21.26 -5.43 2.91
N GLU A 426 21.07 -6.73 2.70
CA GLU A 426 21.51 -7.77 3.62
C GLU A 426 23.04 -7.84 3.85
N GLU A 427 23.83 -7.32 2.91
CA GLU A 427 25.29 -7.22 3.02
C GLU A 427 25.73 -5.98 3.80
N GLY A 428 24.80 -5.08 4.13
CA GLY A 428 25.07 -3.82 4.82
C GLY A 428 25.45 -2.66 3.89
N ASN A 429 25.36 -2.83 2.57
CA ASN A 429 25.55 -1.73 1.62
C ASN A 429 24.38 -0.75 1.75
N LYS A 430 24.68 0.55 1.71
CA LYS A 430 23.70 1.61 1.93
C LYS A 430 23.44 2.41 0.66
N TYR A 431 22.17 2.72 0.42
CA TYR A 431 21.74 3.47 -0.76
C TYR A 431 20.92 4.70 -0.35
N GLY A 432 21.13 5.80 -1.08
CA GLY A 432 20.44 7.08 -0.88
C GLY A 432 19.06 7.12 -1.50
N SER A 433 18.74 6.18 -2.40
CA SER A 433 17.42 6.09 -3.03
C SER A 433 17.14 4.72 -3.64
N TRP A 434 15.86 4.44 -3.89
CA TRP A 434 15.44 3.27 -4.67
C TRP A 434 16.01 3.29 -6.10
N MET A 435 16.19 4.47 -6.70
CA MET A 435 16.75 4.59 -8.05
C MET A 435 18.21 4.13 -8.07
N GLU A 436 18.99 4.52 -7.07
CA GLU A 436 20.39 4.08 -6.91
C GLU A 436 20.48 2.56 -6.68
N PHE A 437 19.60 2.01 -5.85
CA PHE A 437 19.49 0.56 -5.65
C PHE A 437 19.13 -0.17 -6.95
N PHE A 438 18.09 0.27 -7.67
CA PHE A 438 17.67 -0.37 -8.91
C PHE A 438 18.74 -0.31 -10.00
N SER A 439 19.46 0.81 -10.15
CA SER A 439 20.53 0.93 -11.15
C SER A 439 21.65 -0.11 -10.95
N LYS A 440 21.97 -0.48 -9.70
CA LYS A 440 22.94 -1.55 -9.40
C LYS A 440 22.52 -2.90 -10.01
N TYR A 441 21.22 -3.19 -10.07
CA TYR A 441 20.69 -4.48 -10.53
C TYR A 441 20.14 -4.45 -11.96
N GLU A 442 19.94 -3.27 -12.55
CA GLU A 442 19.66 -3.16 -13.99
C GLU A 442 20.88 -3.55 -14.83
N ASP A 443 22.06 -3.04 -14.47
CA ASP A 443 23.30 -3.23 -15.24
C ASP A 443 23.80 -4.69 -15.19
N ASN A 444 23.61 -5.36 -14.04
CA ASN A 444 23.94 -6.79 -13.87
C ASN A 444 23.07 -7.72 -14.74
N GLY A 445 21.98 -7.21 -15.33
CA GLY A 445 21.17 -7.94 -16.30
C GLY A 445 21.65 -7.82 -17.74
N GLU A 446 22.59 -6.92 -18.07
CA GLU A 446 23.00 -6.62 -19.46
C GLU A 446 24.43 -7.09 -19.80
N GLU A 447 25.26 -7.45 -18.81
CA GLU A 447 26.71 -7.65 -19.03
C GLU A 447 27.12 -9.00 -19.67
N GLN A 448 26.26 -9.67 -20.46
CA GLN A 448 26.66 -10.83 -21.27
C GLN A 448 26.34 -10.73 -22.78
N VAL A 449 26.16 -9.54 -23.35
CA VAL A 449 26.05 -9.39 -24.83
C VAL A 449 26.89 -8.23 -25.39
N ALA A 450 28.14 -8.08 -24.98
CA ALA A 450 29.09 -7.22 -25.69
C ALA A 450 29.72 -7.99 -26.87
N ASN A 451 29.10 -7.91 -28.06
CA ASN A 451 29.76 -8.34 -29.31
C ASN A 451 30.93 -7.39 -29.63
N PRO A 452 32.18 -7.88 -29.79
CA PRO A 452 33.25 -7.06 -30.37
C PRO A 452 32.96 -6.86 -31.87
N ILE A 453 32.83 -5.61 -32.29
CA ILE A 453 32.78 -5.22 -33.69
C ILE A 453 34.22 -5.26 -34.21
N ASP A 454 34.55 -6.29 -34.99
CA ASP A 454 35.76 -6.31 -35.81
C ASP A 454 35.61 -5.28 -36.95
N GLU A 455 36.28 -4.14 -36.80
CA GLU A 455 36.67 -3.26 -37.89
C GLU A 455 37.76 -3.94 -38.73
N ALA A 456 37.39 -4.56 -39.84
CA ALA A 456 38.32 -4.77 -40.96
C ALA A 456 37.55 -5.00 -42.28
N THR A 457 37.14 -3.93 -42.95
CA THR A 457 36.85 -4.00 -44.39
C THR A 457 37.80 -3.10 -45.16
N THR A 458 38.74 -3.78 -45.78
CA THR A 458 39.79 -3.34 -46.69
C THR A 458 39.21 -2.63 -47.92
N ALA A 459 39.90 -1.56 -48.34
CA ALA A 459 39.65 -0.84 -49.59
C ALA A 459 39.79 -1.73 -50.84
N ILE A 460 38.90 -1.53 -51.81
CA ILE A 460 39.02 -2.05 -53.19
C ILE A 460 39.47 -0.89 -54.09
N PRO A 461 40.55 -1.03 -54.89
CA PRO A 461 40.96 -0.05 -55.87
C PRO A 461 40.16 -0.24 -57.18
N ILE A 462 39.66 0.86 -57.76
CA ILE A 462 39.17 0.90 -59.14
C ILE A 462 40.24 1.62 -59.96
N GLU A 463 40.91 0.86 -60.83
CA GLU A 463 41.69 1.39 -61.94
C GLU A 463 40.78 1.72 -63.13
N ALA A 464 41.21 2.72 -63.88
CA ALA A 464 40.57 3.27 -65.06
C ALA A 464 40.53 2.29 -66.25
N GLN A 465 39.46 2.36 -67.03
CA GLN A 465 39.51 2.47 -68.50
C GLN A 465 38.22 3.08 -69.06
#